data_AF-A0A918GXL6-F1
#
_entry.id   AF-A0A918GXL6-F1
#
_cell.length_a   1.000
_cell.length_b   1.000
_cell.length_c   1.000
_cell.angle_alpha   90.00
_cell.angle_beta   90.00
_cell.angle_gamma   90.00
#
_symmetry.space_group_name_H-M   'P 1'
#
loop_
_entity.id
_entity.type
_entity.pdbx_description
1 polymer ?
#
loop_
_entity_poly.entity_id
_entity_poly.type
_entity_poly.pdbx_seq_one_letter_code
_entity_poly.pdbx_strand_id
1 'polypeptide(L)'
;MIGALVLVACGAVQNFAGIHEVGQFTGGSQQWNGGAVASQEVIKELGTNGGGYFNANSAHPFENPNGLSNLFEIFLILAIPFALTRTFGRMVGSLRQGYALRP
;
A
#
# COMPACT_ATOMS: atom_id res chain seq x y z
N MET A 1 -7.63 7.82 1.74
CA MET A 1 -7.43 8.83 2.81
C MET A 1 -7.04 8.18 4.13
N ILE A 2 -7.90 7.40 4.81
CA ILE A 2 -7.56 6.79 6.12
C ILE A 2 -6.32 5.89 6.05
N GLY A 3 -6.26 4.95 5.10
CA GLY A 3 -5.09 4.06 4.96
C GLY A 3 -3.78 4.82 4.69
N ALA A 4 -3.84 5.99 4.06
CA ALA A 4 -2.64 6.75 3.72
C ALA A 4 -2.05 7.38 4.98
N LEU A 5 -2.91 7.82 5.91
CA LEU A 5 -2.48 8.29 7.23
C LEU A 5 -1.81 7.17 8.03
N VAL A 6 -2.30 5.92 7.92
CA VAL A 6 -1.67 4.76 8.55
C VAL A 6 -0.27 4.52 7.98
N LEU A 7 -0.12 4.51 6.66
CA LEU A 7 1.19 4.32 6.02
C LEU A 7 2.16 5.46 6.33
N VAL A 8 1.70 6.72 6.35
CA VAL A 8 2.51 7.88 6.77
C VAL A 8 2.94 7.73 8.24
N ALA A 9 2.04 7.29 9.12
CA ALA A 9 2.38 7.02 10.52
C ALA A 9 3.41 5.88 10.66
N CYS A 10 3.44 4.93 9.72
CA CYS A 10 4.46 3.90 9.61
C CYS A 10 5.76 4.37 8.94
N GLY A 11 5.81 5.59 8.39
CA GLY A 11 7.02 6.19 7.79
C GLY A 11 7.01 6.30 6.27
N ALA A 12 5.91 5.98 5.59
CA ALA A 12 5.81 6.12 4.14
C ALA A 12 5.80 7.60 3.75
N VAL A 13 6.35 7.91 2.57
CA VAL A 13 6.50 9.30 2.13
C VAL A 13 5.15 9.85 1.66
N GLN A 14 4.80 11.06 2.11
CA GLN A 14 3.64 11.79 1.58
C GLN A 14 3.93 13.30 1.64
N ASN A 15 4.40 13.85 0.52
CA ASN A 15 4.62 15.28 0.37
C ASN A 15 4.55 15.70 -1.11
N PHE A 16 4.64 17.00 -1.37
CA PHE A 16 4.74 17.57 -2.72
C PHE A 16 6.11 18.23 -2.94
N ALA A 17 7.12 17.79 -2.20
CA ALA A 17 8.46 18.33 -2.33
C ALA A 17 9.17 17.68 -3.53
N GLY A 18 10.09 18.42 -4.14
CA GLY A 18 10.90 17.95 -5.25
C GLY A 18 11.99 16.97 -4.81
N ILE A 19 13.03 16.85 -5.63
CA ILE A 19 14.20 16.05 -5.32
C ILE A 19 15.01 16.74 -4.22
N HIS A 20 15.32 16.00 -3.16
CA HIS A 20 16.18 16.43 -2.07
C HIS A 20 17.58 15.83 -2.22
N GLU A 21 18.61 16.67 -2.25
CA GLU A 21 19.98 16.19 -2.15
C GLU A 21 20.37 15.94 -0.70
N VAL A 22 20.87 14.73 -0.43
CA VAL A 22 21.28 14.26 0.89
C VAL A 22 22.75 13.86 0.81
N GLY A 23 23.57 14.44 1.68
CA GLY A 23 24.99 14.09 1.78
C GLY A 23 25.18 12.68 2.34
N GLN A 24 26.15 11.96 1.80
CA GLN A 24 26.54 10.64 2.29
C GLN A 24 27.75 10.72 3.23
N PHE A 25 27.75 9.88 4.26
CA PHE A 25 28.81 9.86 5.28
C PHE A 25 30.20 9.57 4.71
N THR A 26 30.29 8.78 3.62
CA THR A 26 31.54 8.41 2.95
C THR A 26 32.04 9.46 1.93
N GLY A 27 31.35 10.60 1.82
CA GLY A 27 31.52 11.53 0.71
C GLY A 27 30.71 11.07 -0.51
N GLY A 28 29.84 11.95 -1.00
CA GLY A 28 28.90 11.67 -2.08
C GLY A 28 27.57 12.40 -1.87
N SER A 29 26.82 12.59 -2.96
CA SER A 29 25.46 13.14 -2.95
C SER A 29 24.48 12.05 -3.38
N GLN A 30 23.44 11.82 -2.59
CA GLN A 30 22.32 10.96 -2.97
C GLN A 30 21.07 11.83 -3.14
N GLN A 31 20.28 11.54 -4.18
CA GLN A 31 19.02 12.21 -4.42
C GLN A 31 17.87 11.37 -3.86
N TRP A 32 17.01 11.98 -3.06
CA TRP A 32 15.77 11.40 -2.54
C TRP A 32 14.59 12.10 -3.18
N ASN A 33 13.72 11.32 -3.81
CA ASN A 33 12.52 11.86 -4.44
C ASN A 33 11.41 11.94 -3.40
N GLY A 34 10.86 13.13 -3.21
CA GLY A 34 9.55 13.32 -2.57
C GLY A 34 8.41 12.80 -3.44
N GLY A 35 7.18 12.87 -2.91
CA GLY A 35 6.00 12.44 -3.65
C GLY A 35 4.81 12.05 -2.79
N ALA A 36 3.66 11.92 -3.46
CA ALA A 36 2.40 11.49 -2.86
C ALA A 36 2.31 9.95 -2.75
N VAL A 37 3.37 9.33 -2.23
CA VAL A 37 3.60 7.87 -2.26
C VAL A 37 2.54 7.12 -1.47
N ALA A 38 2.39 7.42 -0.17
CA ALA A 38 1.46 6.70 0.71
C ALA A 38 0.00 6.69 0.19
N SER A 39 -0.45 7.79 -0.42
CA SER A 39 -1.79 7.88 -0.98
C SER A 39 -1.99 7.02 -2.22
N GLN A 40 -0.99 6.96 -3.10
CA GLN A 40 -0.99 6.08 -4.27
C GLN A 40 -0.91 4.62 -3.82
N GLU A 41 -0.12 4.34 -2.80
CA GLU A 41 0.09 3.00 -2.25
C GLU A 41 -1.18 2.35 -1.76
N VAL A 42 -2.00 3.10 -1.01
CA VAL A 42 -3.28 2.57 -0.55
C VAL A 42 -4.20 2.23 -1.71
N ILE A 43 -4.20 3.05 -2.77
CA ILE A 43 -5.04 2.80 -3.95
C ILE A 43 -4.51 1.59 -4.72
N LYS A 44 -3.18 1.45 -4.85
CA LYS A 44 -2.60 0.33 -5.60
C LYS A 44 -2.86 -0.99 -4.89
N GLU A 45 -2.72 -1.05 -3.56
CA GLU A 45 -2.91 -2.29 -2.81
C GLU A 45 -4.40 -2.64 -2.67
N LEU A 46 -5.23 -1.67 -2.28
CA LEU A 46 -6.68 -1.90 -2.15
C LEU A 46 -7.32 -2.26 -3.50
N GLY A 47 -6.87 -1.63 -4.58
CA GLY A 47 -7.32 -1.90 -5.94
C GLY A 47 -6.60 -3.07 -6.61
N THR A 48 -5.64 -3.71 -5.94
CA THR A 48 -4.81 -4.79 -6.49
C THR A 48 -4.11 -4.45 -7.82
N ASN A 49 -3.75 -3.17 -8.01
CA ASN A 49 -3.13 -2.66 -9.23
C ASN A 49 -1.63 -2.99 -9.30
N GLY A 50 -0.93 -2.95 -8.15
CA GLY A 50 0.50 -3.27 -8.05
C GLY A 50 1.48 -2.26 -8.69
N GLY A 51 1.02 -1.09 -9.15
CA GLY A 51 1.87 -0.06 -9.77
C GLY A 51 2.58 0.82 -8.73
N GLY A 52 3.82 0.47 -8.37
CA GLY A 52 4.63 1.20 -7.40
C GLY A 52 5.09 2.58 -7.87
N TYR A 53 5.28 3.50 -6.92
CA TYR A 53 5.78 4.85 -7.20
C TYR A 53 7.26 4.83 -7.57
N PHE A 54 8.05 4.01 -6.88
CA PHE A 54 9.44 3.73 -7.20
C PHE A 54 9.55 2.41 -7.96
N ASN A 55 10.68 2.23 -8.67
CA ASN A 55 10.92 1.01 -9.44
C ASN A 55 10.93 -0.27 -8.58
N ALA A 56 11.37 -0.15 -7.32
CA ALA A 56 11.37 -1.27 -6.37
C ALA A 56 9.99 -1.52 -5.73
N ASN A 57 8.98 -0.69 -6.00
CA ASN A 57 7.60 -0.91 -5.60
C ASN A 57 7.48 -1.08 -4.07
N SER A 58 6.60 -1.96 -3.57
CA SER A 58 6.44 -2.25 -2.13
C SER A 58 7.67 -2.87 -1.45
N ALA A 59 8.79 -3.07 -2.16
CA ALA A 59 10.09 -3.36 -1.55
C ALA A 59 10.90 -2.08 -1.24
N HIS A 60 10.46 -0.91 -1.72
CA HIS A 60 11.12 0.36 -1.49
C HIS A 60 10.77 0.91 -0.09
N PRO A 61 11.76 1.34 0.72
CA PRO A 61 11.50 1.79 2.10
C PRO A 61 10.56 2.99 2.26
N PHE A 62 10.40 3.81 1.20
CA PHE A 62 9.46 4.95 1.21
C PHE A 62 8.02 4.56 0.84
N GLU A 63 7.85 3.37 0.28
CA GLU A 63 6.56 2.75 -0.06
C GLU A 63 6.10 1.86 1.09
N ASN A 64 6.97 0.97 1.56
CA ASN A 64 6.72 0.01 2.64
C ASN A 64 7.85 0.03 3.70
N PRO A 65 7.77 0.91 4.70
CA PRO A 65 8.89 1.17 5.61
C PRO A 65 9.23 0.03 6.57
N ASN A 66 8.26 -0.78 6.99
CA ASN A 66 8.45 -1.76 8.06
C ASN A 66 7.44 -2.93 8.01
N GLY A 67 7.56 -3.86 8.96
CA GLY A 67 6.69 -5.04 9.00
C GLY A 67 5.21 -4.73 9.23
N LEU A 68 4.86 -3.63 9.90
CA LEU A 68 3.46 -3.23 10.13
C LEU A 68 2.83 -2.65 8.87
N SER A 69 3.54 -1.79 8.13
CA SER A 69 3.06 -1.32 6.81
C SER A 69 2.87 -2.49 5.87
N ASN A 70 3.81 -3.44 5.85
CA ASN A 70 3.72 -4.62 4.99
C ASN A 70 2.48 -5.47 5.31
N LEU A 71 2.22 -5.73 6.60
CA LEU A 71 1.02 -6.45 7.02
C LEU A 71 -0.26 -5.70 6.62
N PHE A 72 -0.25 -4.38 6.74
CA PHE A 72 -1.37 -3.53 6.36
C PHE A 72 -1.61 -3.53 4.84
N GLU A 73 -0.57 -3.48 4.03
CA GLU A 73 -0.65 -3.58 2.56
C GLU A 73 -1.23 -4.94 2.13
N ILE A 74 -0.75 -6.05 2.70
CA ILE A 74 -1.31 -7.39 2.47
C ILE A 74 -2.80 -7.44 2.85
N PHE A 75 -3.17 -6.82 3.98
CA PHE A 75 -4.58 -6.71 4.36
C PHE A 75 -5.40 -5.93 3.33
N LEU A 76 -4.87 -4.83 2.79
CA LEU A 76 -5.54 -4.04 1.74
C LEU A 76 -5.76 -4.85 0.46
N ILE A 77 -4.76 -5.62 0.01
CA ILE A 77 -4.87 -6.53 -1.15
C ILE A 77 -6.05 -7.49 -0.98
N LEU A 78 -6.22 -8.04 0.23
CA LEU A 78 -7.24 -9.05 0.50
C LEU A 78 -8.62 -8.47 0.83
N ALA A 79 -8.72 -7.17 1.18
CA ALA A 79 -9.93 -6.57 1.71
C ALA A 79 -11.13 -6.68 0.76
N ILE A 80 -10.98 -6.28 -0.50
CA ILE A 80 -12.04 -6.36 -1.52
C ILE A 80 -12.40 -7.80 -1.88
N PRO A 81 -11.46 -8.70 -2.26
CA PRO A 81 -11.81 -10.06 -2.66
C PRO A 81 -12.49 -10.85 -1.52
N PHE A 82 -12.07 -10.67 -0.26
CA PHE A 82 -12.77 -11.27 0.88
C PHE A 82 -14.15 -10.66 1.12
N ALA A 83 -14.32 -9.35 0.96
CA ALA A 83 -15.62 -8.70 1.14
C ALA A 83 -16.63 -9.10 0.07
N LEU A 84 -16.20 -9.26 -1.19
CA LEU A 84 -17.09 -9.58 -2.30
C LEU A 84 -17.63 -11.01 -2.25
N THR A 85 -16.84 -11.99 -1.82
CA THR A 85 -17.32 -13.38 -1.62
C THR A 85 -18.40 -13.44 -0.53
N ARG A 86 -18.25 -12.65 0.54
CA ARG A 86 -19.27 -12.48 1.58
C ARG A 86 -20.54 -11.81 1.04
N THR A 87 -20.38 -10.75 0.25
CA THR A 87 -21.49 -10.01 -0.38
C THR A 87 -22.28 -10.90 -1.33
N PHE A 88 -21.59 -11.67 -2.18
CA PHE A 88 -22.19 -12.67 -3.06
C PHE A 88 -23.06 -13.66 -2.28
N GLY A 89 -22.53 -14.27 -1.21
CA GLY A 89 -23.28 -15.21 -0.39
C GLY A 89 -24.54 -14.61 0.24
N ARG A 90 -24.55 -13.30 0.54
CA ARG A 90 -25.75 -12.59 1.00
C ARG A 90 -26.74 -12.34 -0.14
N MET A 91 -26.27 -11.94 -1.32
CA MET A 91 -27.12 -11.64 -2.47
C MET A 91 -27.85 -12.87 -3.01
N VAL A 92 -27.22 -14.04 -2.97
CA VAL A 92 -27.84 -15.32 -3.42
C VAL A 92 -28.65 -15.99 -2.29
N GLY A 93 -28.72 -15.39 -1.10
CA GLY A 93 -29.48 -15.93 0.03
C GLY A 93 -28.83 -17.15 0.71
N SER A 94 -27.59 -17.50 0.34
CA SER A 94 -26.85 -18.62 0.91
C SER A 94 -25.42 -18.25 1.25
N LEU A 95 -25.18 -18.02 2.55
CA LEU A 95 -23.83 -17.68 3.04
C LEU A 95 -22.81 -18.79 2.78
N ARG A 96 -23.28 -20.04 2.70
CA ARG A 96 -22.44 -21.21 2.41
C ARG A 96 -21.80 -21.11 1.02
N GLN A 97 -22.52 -20.57 0.03
CA GLN A 97 -21.96 -20.35 -1.30
C GLN A 97 -20.87 -19.26 -1.28
N GLY A 98 -21.08 -18.18 -0.52
CA GLY A 98 -20.05 -17.17 -0.32
C GLY A 98 -18.79 -17.73 0.38
N TYR A 99 -18.97 -18.65 1.34
CA TYR A 99 -17.84 -19.33 1.99
C TYR A 99 -17.13 -20.33 1.09
N ALA A 100 -17.85 -20.99 0.18
CA ALA A 100 -17.26 -21.91 -0.80
C ALA A 100 -16.37 -21.20 -1.82
N LEU A 101 -16.64 -19.91 -2.09
CA LEU A 101 -15.87 -19.08 -3.02
C LEU A 101 -14.76 -18.26 -2.35
N ARG A 102 -14.65 -18.32 -1.02
CA ARG A 102 -13.63 -17.55 -0.30
C ARG A 102 -12.23 -18.05 -0.72
N PRO A 103 -11.30 -17.15 -1.09
CA PRO A 103 -9.92 -17.52 -1.42
C PRO A 103 -9.14 -18.06 -0.21
#